data_AF-A0A5J4LE87-F1
#
_entry.id   AF-A0A5J4LE87-F1
#
_cell.length_a   1.000
_cell.length_b   1.000
_cell.length_c   1.000
_cell.angle_alpha   90.00
_cell.angle_beta   90.00
_cell.angle_gamma   90.00
#
_symmetry.space_group_name_H-M   'P 1'
#
loop_
_entity.id
_entity.type
_entity.pdbx_description
1 polymer ?
#
loop_
_entity_poly.entity_id
_entity_poly.type
_entity_poly.pdbx_seq_one_letter_code
_entity_poly.pdbx_strand_id
1 'polypeptide(L)'
;MRTLPVPGDPVARLWHSATMLREHRCDGHVAALVGARIGGTEAHVLDALARGIHPPGSFGRLHHLPKERLAAVMDGLRERGLVDADGRFTDAGRETKQRIEALTDELAAPPYDALSPAELDELAAELEPITATLVAAGSR
;
A
#
# COMPACT_ATOMS: atom_id res chain seq x y z
N MET A 1 21.18 14.45 -2.81
CA MET A 1 19.83 14.85 -3.29
C MET A 1 19.61 16.29 -2.84
N ARG A 2 19.33 17.24 -3.75
CA ARG A 2 19.04 18.64 -3.36
C ARG A 2 17.56 18.75 -3.02
N THR A 3 17.23 19.33 -1.88
CA THR A 3 15.85 19.63 -1.49
C THR A 3 15.27 20.70 -2.41
N LEU A 4 14.12 20.41 -3.02
CA LEU A 4 13.32 21.41 -3.70
C LEU A 4 12.69 22.36 -2.67
N PRO A 5 12.47 23.64 -3.01
CA PRO A 5 11.77 24.55 -2.11
C PRO A 5 10.33 24.09 -1.88
N VAL A 6 9.85 24.22 -0.65
CA VAL A 6 8.43 24.05 -0.32
C VAL A 6 7.62 25.11 -1.07
N PRO A 7 6.52 24.76 -1.76
CA PRO A 7 5.67 25.73 -2.44
C PRO A 7 5.09 26.78 -1.47
N GLY A 8 5.00 28.04 -1.93
CA GLY A 8 4.40 29.14 -1.15
C GLY A 8 2.88 29.22 -1.23
N ASP A 9 2.28 28.79 -2.34
CA ASP A 9 0.82 28.70 -2.48
C ASP A 9 0.25 27.65 -1.49
N PRO A 10 -0.80 27.97 -0.72
CA PRO A 10 -1.31 27.07 0.32
C PRO A 10 -1.76 25.70 -0.20
N VAL A 11 -2.42 25.64 -1.36
CA VAL A 11 -2.90 24.38 -1.94
C VAL A 11 -1.74 23.55 -2.46
N ALA A 12 -0.79 24.18 -3.16
CA ALA A 12 0.42 23.52 -3.62
C ALA A 12 1.25 23.00 -2.44
N ARG A 13 1.30 23.73 -1.32
CA ARG A 13 2.00 23.32 -0.10
C ARG A 13 1.34 22.12 0.58
N LEU A 14 0.02 22.10 0.64
CA LEU A 14 -0.74 20.94 1.14
C LEU A 14 -0.49 19.70 0.28
N TRP A 15 -0.62 19.84 -1.05
CA TRP A 15 -0.36 18.76 -2.00
C TRP A 15 1.08 18.22 -1.89
N HIS A 16 2.05 19.12 -1.79
CA HIS A 16 3.45 18.77 -1.61
C HIS A 16 3.67 17.97 -0.32
N SER A 17 3.13 18.44 0.80
CA SER A 17 3.30 17.79 2.11
C SER A 17 2.62 16.41 2.16
N ALA A 18 1.39 16.31 1.65
CA ALA A 18 0.68 15.03 1.55
C ALA A 18 1.40 14.05 0.61
N THR A 19 1.99 14.54 -0.48
CA THR A 19 2.82 13.73 -1.37
C THR A 19 4.07 13.21 -0.68
N MET A 20 4.77 14.04 0.10
CA MET A 20 5.94 13.59 0.85
C MET A 20 5.60 12.47 1.84
N LEU A 21 4.49 12.59 2.57
CA LEU A 21 4.02 11.52 3.46
C LEU A 21 3.64 10.25 2.69
N ARG A 22 2.96 10.39 1.55
CA ARG A 22 2.60 9.25 0.68
C ARG A 22 3.85 8.53 0.16
N GLU A 23 4.84 9.26 -0.35
CA GLU A 23 6.08 8.68 -0.86
C GLU A 23 6.87 8.01 0.26
N HIS A 24 6.95 8.63 1.45
CA HIS A 24 7.60 8.03 2.61
C HIS A 24 6.97 6.68 3.00
N ARG A 25 5.64 6.62 3.08
CA ARG A 25 4.93 5.35 3.34
C ARG A 25 5.13 4.34 2.21
N CYS A 26 5.17 4.79 0.96
CA CYS A 26 5.43 3.94 -0.20
C CYS A 26 6.82 3.28 -0.13
N ASP A 27 7.84 4.06 0.18
CA ASP A 27 9.21 3.57 0.35
C ASP A 27 9.30 2.53 1.49
N GLY A 28 8.62 2.80 2.61
CA GLY A 28 8.48 1.85 3.72
C GLY A 28 7.79 0.55 3.30
N HIS A 29 6.72 0.65 2.51
CA HIS A 29 6.01 -0.53 1.99
C HIS A 29 6.90 -1.36 1.05
N VAL A 30 7.65 -0.70 0.15
CA VAL A 30 8.62 -1.39 -0.72
C VAL A 30 9.69 -2.09 0.11
N ALA A 31 10.22 -1.44 1.16
CA ALA A 31 11.18 -2.06 2.06
C ALA A 31 10.59 -3.30 2.77
N ALA A 32 9.35 -3.22 3.26
CA ALA A 32 8.66 -4.33 3.89
C ALA A 32 8.44 -5.51 2.93
N LEU A 33 8.02 -5.24 1.69
CA LEU A 33 7.87 -6.24 0.63
C LEU A 33 9.20 -6.93 0.31
N VAL A 34 10.27 -6.15 0.11
CA VAL A 34 11.61 -6.67 -0.17
C VAL A 34 12.11 -7.54 0.98
N GLY A 35 11.93 -7.09 2.23
CA GLY A 35 12.29 -7.84 3.43
C GLY A 35 11.53 -9.17 3.53
N ALA A 36 10.26 -9.21 3.10
CA ALA A 36 9.45 -10.41 3.02
C ALA A 36 9.69 -11.27 1.77
N ARG A 37 10.60 -10.85 0.87
CA ARG A 37 10.86 -11.49 -0.43
C ARG A 37 9.61 -11.61 -1.30
N ILE A 38 8.77 -10.57 -1.30
CA ILE A 38 7.59 -10.44 -2.14
C ILE A 38 7.89 -9.48 -3.30
N GLY A 39 7.75 -9.96 -4.53
CA GLY A 39 7.94 -9.14 -5.73
C GLY A 39 6.74 -8.22 -6.02
N GLY A 40 6.92 -7.22 -6.88
CA GLY A 40 5.86 -6.24 -7.17
C GLY A 40 4.55 -6.84 -7.71
N THR A 41 4.61 -7.81 -8.64
CA THR A 41 3.39 -8.49 -9.10
C THR A 41 2.79 -9.41 -8.03
N GLU A 42 3.63 -10.02 -7.18
CA GLU A 42 3.16 -10.85 -6.07
C GLU A 42 2.40 -10.01 -5.05
N ALA A 43 2.88 -8.79 -4.75
CA ALA A 43 2.18 -7.84 -3.89
C ALA A 43 0.76 -7.55 -4.39
N HIS A 44 0.58 -7.38 -5.71
CA HIS A 44 -0.76 -7.23 -6.30
C HIS A 44 -1.62 -8.49 -6.20
N VAL A 45 -1.03 -9.70 -6.24
CA VAL A 45 -1.76 -10.94 -5.96
C VAL A 45 -2.20 -10.98 -4.51
N LEU A 46 -1.32 -10.68 -3.56
CA LEU A 46 -1.68 -10.66 -2.13
C LEU A 46 -2.77 -9.61 -1.84
N ASP A 47 -2.73 -8.44 -2.48
CA ASP A 47 -3.77 -7.41 -2.35
C ASP A 47 -5.12 -7.89 -2.94
N ALA A 48 -5.12 -8.50 -4.14
CA ALA A 48 -6.31 -9.08 -4.72
C ALA A 48 -6.96 -10.13 -3.80
N LEU A 49 -6.15 -11.03 -3.25
CA LEU A 49 -6.61 -12.05 -2.30
C LEU A 49 -7.14 -11.45 -1.00
N ALA A 50 -6.48 -10.43 -0.45
CA ALA A 50 -6.91 -9.75 0.76
C ALA A 50 -8.26 -9.04 0.58
N ARG A 51 -8.52 -8.54 -0.64
CA ARG A 51 -9.79 -7.93 -1.05
C ARG A 51 -10.87 -8.96 -1.44
N GLY A 52 -10.59 -10.26 -1.37
CA GLY A 52 -11.51 -11.33 -1.77
C GLY A 52 -11.76 -11.41 -3.28
N ILE A 53 -10.86 -10.86 -4.11
CA ILE A 53 -10.98 -10.87 -5.56
C ILE A 53 -10.51 -12.23 -6.10
N HIS A 54 -11.46 -13.00 -6.64
CA HIS A 54 -11.20 -14.30 -7.24
C HIS A 54 -11.84 -14.40 -8.64
N PRO A 55 -11.11 -14.93 -9.64
CA PRO A 55 -9.68 -15.28 -9.61
C PRO A 55 -8.80 -14.01 -9.49
N PRO A 56 -7.59 -14.06 -8.89
CA PRO A 56 -6.72 -12.88 -8.75
C PRO A 56 -6.43 -12.16 -10.07
N GLY A 57 -6.43 -12.89 -11.19
CA GLY A 57 -6.26 -12.33 -12.52
C GLY A 57 -7.36 -11.37 -12.97
N SER A 58 -8.53 -11.31 -12.31
CA SER A 58 -9.55 -10.30 -12.61
C SER A 58 -9.24 -8.94 -11.99
N PHE A 59 -8.24 -8.87 -11.10
CA PHE A 59 -7.85 -7.62 -10.46
C PHE A 59 -7.26 -6.64 -11.47
N GLY A 60 -7.64 -5.36 -11.39
CA GLY A 60 -7.22 -4.33 -12.35
C GLY A 60 -5.70 -4.17 -12.49
N ARG A 61 -4.92 -4.52 -11.45
CA ARG A 61 -3.44 -4.51 -11.49
C ARG A 61 -2.83 -5.76 -12.12
N LEU A 62 -3.62 -6.80 -12.37
CA LEU A 62 -3.17 -8.11 -12.84
C LEU A 62 -3.79 -8.53 -14.18
N HIS A 63 -4.98 -8.01 -14.52
CA HIS A 63 -5.76 -8.47 -15.68
C HIS A 63 -5.07 -8.36 -17.04
N HIS A 64 -4.11 -7.44 -17.17
CA HIS A 64 -3.35 -7.24 -18.40
C HIS A 64 -2.16 -8.20 -18.54
N LEU A 65 -1.82 -8.99 -17.50
CA LEU A 65 -0.69 -9.91 -17.59
C LEU A 65 -1.02 -11.10 -18.51
N PRO A 66 -0.06 -11.57 -19.31
CA PRO A 66 -0.19 -12.85 -20.01
C PRO A 66 -0.51 -13.99 -19.02
N LYS A 67 -1.34 -14.94 -19.44
CA LYS A 67 -1.82 -16.04 -18.58
C LYS A 67 -0.67 -16.85 -18.01
N GLU A 68 0.35 -17.10 -18.83
CA GLU A 68 1.56 -17.86 -18.48
C GLU A 68 2.36 -17.11 -17.42
N ARG A 69 2.41 -15.78 -17.50
CA ARG A 69 3.09 -14.96 -16.49
C ARG A 69 2.35 -15.03 -15.17
N LEU A 70 1.02 -14.85 -15.19
CA LEU A 70 0.21 -14.92 -13.98
C LEU A 70 0.31 -16.31 -13.33
N ALA A 71 0.30 -17.38 -14.12
CA ALA A 71 0.51 -18.75 -13.64
C ALA A 71 1.86 -18.87 -12.92
N ALA A 72 2.95 -18.41 -13.52
CA ALA A 72 4.28 -18.45 -12.90
C ALA A 72 4.35 -17.67 -11.56
N VAL A 73 3.62 -16.56 -11.42
CA VAL A 73 3.50 -15.86 -10.11
C VAL A 73 2.81 -16.72 -9.08
N MET A 74 1.64 -17.26 -9.45
CA MET A 74 0.82 -18.06 -8.56
C MET A 74 1.58 -19.32 -8.13
N ASP A 75 2.32 -19.94 -9.04
CA ASP A 75 3.13 -21.13 -8.77
C ASP A 75 4.27 -20.81 -7.81
N GLY A 76 5.01 -19.72 -8.02
CA GLY A 76 6.04 -19.29 -7.07
C GLY A 76 5.49 -18.93 -5.67
N LEU A 77 4.24 -18.46 -5.57
CA LEU A 77 3.56 -18.24 -4.28
C LEU A 77 3.11 -19.55 -3.63
N ARG A 78 2.68 -20.54 -4.42
CA ARG A 78 2.33 -21.89 -3.95
C ARG A 78 3.53 -22.68 -3.47
N GLU A 79 4.64 -22.62 -4.21
CA GLU A 79 5.91 -23.27 -3.83
C GLU A 79 6.42 -22.76 -2.48
N ARG A 80 6.20 -21.48 -2.17
CA ARG A 80 6.49 -20.88 -0.86
C ARG A 80 5.40 -21.09 0.19
N GLY A 81 4.31 -21.78 -0.14
CA GLY A 81 3.21 -22.06 0.76
C GLY A 81 2.40 -20.84 1.18
N LEU A 82 2.44 -19.74 0.43
CA LEU A 82 1.66 -18.52 0.71
C LEU A 82 0.25 -18.59 0.12
N VAL A 83 0.10 -19.36 -0.95
CA VAL A 83 -1.14 -19.59 -1.68
C VAL A 83 -1.37 -21.09 -1.81
N ASP A 84 -2.62 -21.55 -1.71
CA ASP A 84 -2.99 -22.95 -1.85
C ASP A 84 -3.28 -23.34 -3.31
N ALA A 85 -3.66 -24.62 -3.52
CA ALA A 85 -3.99 -25.14 -4.85
C ALA A 85 -5.18 -24.38 -5.49
N ASP A 86 -6.14 -23.94 -4.69
CA ASP A 86 -7.33 -23.19 -5.13
C ASP A 86 -7.04 -21.72 -5.41
N GLY A 87 -5.80 -21.27 -5.17
CA GLY A 87 -5.42 -19.87 -5.36
C GLY A 87 -5.92 -18.96 -4.25
N ARG A 88 -6.10 -19.49 -3.03
CA ARG A 88 -6.44 -18.71 -1.82
C ARG A 88 -5.24 -18.59 -0.90
N PHE A 89 -5.31 -17.64 0.04
CA PHE A 89 -4.30 -17.56 1.09
C PHE A 89 -4.29 -18.83 1.96
N THR A 90 -3.08 -19.33 2.24
CA THR A 90 -2.82 -20.16 3.40
C THR A 90 -2.74 -19.31 4.67
N ASP A 91 -2.62 -19.93 5.84
CA ASP A 91 -2.36 -19.20 7.09
C ASP A 91 -1.02 -18.44 7.02
N ALA A 92 0.03 -19.09 6.51
CA ALA A 92 1.33 -18.45 6.30
C ALA A 92 1.26 -17.25 5.33
N GLY A 93 0.40 -17.34 4.30
CA GLY A 93 0.12 -16.24 3.39
C GLY A 93 -0.55 -15.05 4.08
N ARG A 94 -1.57 -15.31 4.89
CA ARG A 94 -2.24 -14.28 5.72
C ARG A 94 -1.26 -13.63 6.69
N GLU A 95 -0.50 -14.43 7.41
CA GLU A 95 0.50 -13.93 8.37
C GLU A 95 1.56 -13.08 7.68
N THR A 96 2.06 -13.51 6.51
CA THR A 96 3.04 -12.75 5.74
C THR A 96 2.48 -11.40 5.30
N LYS A 97 1.25 -11.36 4.78
CA LYS A 97 0.57 -10.10 4.43
C LYS A 97 0.42 -9.20 5.65
N GLN A 98 -0.02 -9.73 6.79
CA GLN A 98 -0.17 -8.96 8.03
C GLN A 98 1.17 -8.38 8.50
N ARG A 99 2.25 -9.15 8.48
CA ARG A 99 3.59 -8.67 8.85
C ARG A 99 4.09 -7.56 7.92
N ILE A 100 3.81 -7.65 6.62
CA ILE A 100 4.15 -6.60 5.65
C ILE A 100 3.41 -5.30 5.96
N GLU A 101 2.10 -5.37 6.22
CA GLU A 101 1.32 -4.17 6.55
C GLU A 101 1.73 -3.57 7.90
N ALA A 102 1.92 -4.39 8.93
CA ALA A 102 2.38 -3.93 10.24
C ALA A 102 3.73 -3.20 10.15
N LEU A 103 4.70 -3.78 9.44
CA LEU A 103 5.99 -3.14 9.23
C LEU A 103 5.87 -1.87 8.36
N THR A 104 4.94 -1.85 7.40
CA THR A 104 4.66 -0.65 6.60
C THR A 104 4.16 0.49 7.49
N ASP A 105 3.25 0.20 8.41
CA ASP A 105 2.69 1.20 9.32
C ASP A 105 3.73 1.64 10.36
N GLU A 106 4.54 0.72 10.90
CA GLU A 106 5.68 1.05 11.78
C GLU A 106 6.69 1.98 11.09
N LEU A 107 7.05 1.70 9.83
CA LEU A 107 7.98 2.53 9.06
C LEU A 107 7.38 3.89 8.66
N ALA A 108 6.05 4.00 8.63
CA ALA A 108 5.34 5.23 8.29
C ALA A 108 5.03 6.12 9.50
N ALA A 109 5.19 5.62 10.73
CA ALA A 109 4.91 6.36 11.97
C ALA A 109 5.82 7.57 12.24
N PRO A 110 7.15 7.57 11.96
CA PRO A 110 8.06 8.61 12.45
C PRO A 110 7.69 10.07 12.11
N PRO A 111 7.13 10.42 10.93
CA PRO A 111 6.66 11.78 10.67
C PRO A 111 5.56 12.25 11.62
N TYR A 112 4.74 11.34 12.14
CA TYR A 112 3.63 11.61 13.05
C TYR A 112 4.10 11.71 14.51
N ASP A 113 5.17 11.01 14.88
CA ASP A 113 5.77 11.08 16.23
C ASP A 113 6.30 12.48 16.59
N ALA A 114 6.51 13.33 15.59
CA ALA A 114 6.91 14.73 15.78
C ALA A 114 5.75 15.64 16.25
N LEU A 115 4.51 15.15 16.19
CA LEU A 115 3.31 15.88 16.57
C LEU A 115 2.84 15.44 17.96
N SER A 116 2.35 16.40 18.75
CA SER A 116 1.60 16.08 19.97
C SER A 116 0.25 15.42 19.63
N PRO A 117 -0.39 14.71 20.59
CA PRO A 117 -1.72 14.14 20.35
C PRO A 117 -2.76 15.16 19.87
N ALA A 118 -2.73 16.40 20.39
CA ALA A 118 -3.63 17.46 19.96
C ALA A 118 -3.37 17.93 18.52
N GLU A 119 -2.10 18.00 18.10
CA GLU A 119 -1.74 18.34 16.71
C GLU A 119 -2.10 17.20 15.73
N LEU A 120 -2.05 15.94 16.17
CA LEU A 120 -2.54 14.80 15.38
C LEU A 120 -4.06 14.85 15.21
N ASP A 121 -4.79 15.14 16.28
CA ASP A 121 -6.25 15.31 16.25
C ASP A 121 -6.64 16.48 15.34
N GLU A 122 -5.94 17.62 15.44
CA GLU A 122 -6.13 18.77 14.55
C GLU A 122 -5.85 18.41 13.09
N LEU A 123 -4.73 17.73 12.80
CA LEU A 123 -4.40 17.27 11.46
C LEU A 123 -5.49 16.39 10.86
N ALA A 124 -6.01 15.43 11.63
CA ALA A 124 -7.09 14.55 11.19
C ALA A 124 -8.37 15.36 10.92
N ALA A 125 -8.79 16.20 11.87
CA ALA A 125 -10.00 17.01 11.78
C ALA A 125 -9.98 17.97 10.57
N GLU A 126 -8.84 18.56 10.24
CA GLU A 126 -8.70 19.48 9.10
C GLU A 126 -8.66 18.74 7.74
N LEU A 127 -8.12 17.52 7.69
CA LEU A 127 -8.03 16.73 6.45
C LEU A 127 -9.32 15.95 6.13
N GLU A 128 -10.14 15.63 7.13
CA GLU A 128 -11.39 14.87 6.97
C GLU A 128 -12.37 15.53 5.98
N PRO A 129 -12.70 16.83 6.06
CA PRO A 129 -13.61 17.50 5.12
C PRO A 129 -13.09 17.51 3.68
N ILE A 130 -11.76 17.64 3.51
CA ILE A 130 -11.11 17.62 2.20
C ILE A 130 -11.25 16.22 1.60
N THR A 131 -10.94 15.19 2.38
CA THR A 131 -11.11 13.78 1.99
C THR A 131 -12.55 13.50 1.58
N ALA A 132 -13.53 13.91 2.41
CA ALA A 132 -14.95 13.72 2.12
C ALA A 132 -15.37 14.38 0.79
N THR A 133 -14.86 15.59 0.52
CA THR A 133 -15.12 16.31 -0.73
C THR A 133 -14.54 15.58 -1.94
N LEU A 134 -13.29 15.09 -1.84
CA LEU A 134 -12.64 14.34 -2.92
C LEU A 134 -13.34 13.01 -3.21
N VAL A 135 -13.79 12.30 -2.16
CA VAL A 135 -14.56 11.06 -2.30
C VAL A 135 -15.92 11.32 -2.96
N ALA A 136 -16.63 12.38 -2.56
CA ALA A 136 -17.88 12.78 -3.18
C ALA A 136 -17.71 13.15 -4.68
N ALA A 137 -16.54 13.69 -5.05
CA ALA A 137 -16.17 13.97 -6.43
C ALA A 137 -15.70 12.73 -7.23
N GLY A 138 -15.65 11.54 -6.61
CA GLY A 138 -15.34 10.27 -7.27
C GLY A 138 -13.91 9.77 -7.09
N SER A 139 -13.12 10.36 -6.20
CA SER A 139 -11.85 9.77 -5.76
C SER A 139 -12.15 8.47 -4.98
N ARG A 140 -11.59 7.34 -5.40
CA ARG A 140 -11.78 6.01 -4.81
C ARG A 140 -10.46 5.27 -4.71
#